data_AF-A0A8H6UC16-F1
#
_entry.id   AF-A0A8H6UC16-F1
#
_cell.length_a   1.000
_cell.length_b   1.000
_cell.length_c   1.000
_cell.angle_alpha   90.00
_cell.angle_beta   90.00
_cell.angle_gamma   90.00
#
_symmetry.space_group_name_H-M   'P 1'
#
loop_
_entity.id
_entity.type
_entity.pdbx_description
1 polymer ?
#
loop_
_entity_poly.entity_id
_entity_poly.type
_entity_poly.pdbx_seq_one_letter_code
_entity_poly.pdbx_strand_id
1 'polypeptide(L)'
;MEEARAQVFFRQKIMERSNATIRIPEVYHAFEVGGEKGRGYTYIVMEHIEIDFERTASDEQRAQAISELISVPPPPGVFGSLTGGMYRHHFFQDSEPPVPFASAAELEDYLNRCLELYKDVLGRQDTLDFSTEPLLCYYADVHPSNFPIDKYGQLWVIDFAQAGVLPSSFMSYAIAAHPKKRLPVRIRKTIPLPKSSNLGPLGRATYVLKTSHIDFDIPRDNRTEADADSASAS
;
A
#
# COMPACT_ATOMS: atom_id res chain seq x y z
N MET A 1 -9.65 9.55 -6.31
CA MET A 1 -10.62 8.49 -6.71
C MET A 1 -10.15 7.03 -6.46
N GLU A 2 -8.90 6.80 -6.10
CA GLU A 2 -8.17 5.54 -6.24
C GLU A 2 -8.56 4.54 -5.15
N GLU A 3 -8.72 5.03 -3.91
CA GLU A 3 -9.19 4.25 -2.76
C GLU A 3 -10.55 3.61 -3.03
N ALA A 4 -11.53 4.38 -3.51
CA ALA A 4 -12.88 3.89 -3.78
C ALA A 4 -12.86 2.71 -4.77
N ARG A 5 -12.06 2.83 -5.82
CA ARG A 5 -11.92 1.79 -6.84
C ARG A 5 -11.17 0.55 -6.31
N ALA A 6 -10.13 0.74 -5.50
CA ALA A 6 -9.45 -0.36 -4.82
C ALA A 6 -10.43 -1.12 -3.89
N GLN A 7 -11.23 -0.39 -3.11
CA GLN A 7 -12.27 -0.98 -2.26
C GLN A 7 -13.29 -1.78 -3.06
N VAL A 8 -13.79 -1.24 -4.18
CA VAL A 8 -14.70 -1.96 -5.09
C VAL A 8 -14.07 -3.25 -5.60
N PHE A 9 -12.81 -3.21 -6.04
CA PHE A 9 -12.09 -4.39 -6.52
C PHE A 9 -12.00 -5.48 -5.44
N PHE A 10 -11.51 -5.14 -4.24
CA PHE A 10 -11.39 -6.12 -3.15
C PHE A 10 -12.75 -6.64 -2.71
N ARG A 11 -13.77 -5.77 -2.59
CA ARG A 11 -15.14 -6.18 -2.25
C ARG A 11 -15.66 -7.23 -3.23
N GLN A 12 -15.57 -6.97 -4.52
CA GLN A 12 -16.02 -7.91 -5.55
C GLN A 12 -15.32 -9.27 -5.39
N LYS A 13 -13.98 -9.27 -5.23
CA LYS A 13 -13.20 -10.50 -5.08
C LYS A 13 -13.45 -11.25 -3.80
N ILE A 14 -13.74 -10.56 -2.70
CA ILE A 14 -14.15 -11.20 -1.45
C ILE A 14 -15.56 -11.78 -1.55
N MET A 15 -16.50 -11.08 -2.19
CA MET A 15 -17.88 -11.56 -2.38
C MET A 15 -17.98 -12.79 -3.31
N GLU A 16 -17.04 -12.96 -4.24
CA GLU A 16 -16.93 -14.17 -5.06
C GLU A 16 -16.59 -15.44 -4.23
N ARG A 17 -16.20 -15.29 -2.96
CA ARG A 17 -15.77 -16.40 -2.08
C ARG A 17 -16.90 -16.77 -1.11
N SER A 18 -17.32 -18.03 -1.17
CA SER A 18 -18.37 -18.57 -0.28
C SER A 18 -17.96 -18.70 1.19
N ASN A 19 -16.66 -18.61 1.49
CA ASN A 19 -16.09 -18.78 2.83
C ASN A 19 -15.40 -17.52 3.36
N ALA A 20 -15.62 -16.35 2.75
CA ALA A 20 -15.11 -15.08 3.28
C ALA A 20 -15.63 -14.84 4.70
N THR A 21 -14.74 -14.49 5.63
CA THR A 21 -15.11 -14.16 7.01
C THR A 21 -15.20 -12.66 7.26
N ILE A 22 -14.70 -11.86 6.31
CA ILE A 22 -14.72 -10.40 6.36
C ILE A 22 -15.77 -9.80 5.43
N ARG A 23 -16.20 -8.57 5.74
CA ARG A 23 -16.98 -7.72 4.84
C ARG A 23 -16.21 -6.46 4.46
N ILE A 24 -16.51 -5.92 3.29
CA ILE A 24 -15.99 -4.64 2.80
C ILE A 24 -17.20 -3.79 2.42
N PRO A 25 -17.29 -2.52 2.87
CA PRO A 25 -18.42 -1.66 2.56
C PRO A 25 -18.63 -1.49 1.06
N GLU A 26 -19.89 -1.55 0.63
CA GLU A 26 -20.24 -1.18 -0.73
C GLU A 26 -19.98 0.31 -0.98
N VAL A 27 -19.29 0.66 -2.05
CA VAL A 27 -19.16 2.05 -2.47
C VAL A 27 -20.37 2.39 -3.35
N TYR A 28 -21.19 3.34 -2.91
CA TYR A 28 -22.34 3.84 -3.67
C TYR A 28 -21.94 4.95 -4.65
N HIS A 29 -21.03 5.83 -4.22
CA HIS A 29 -20.57 6.93 -5.04
C HIS A 29 -19.17 7.40 -4.63
N ALA A 30 -18.40 7.92 -5.58
CA ALA A 30 -17.14 8.59 -5.32
C ALA A 30 -17.00 9.77 -6.30
N PHE A 31 -16.64 10.93 -5.78
CA PHE A 31 -16.57 12.17 -6.55
C PHE A 31 -15.55 13.14 -5.95
N GLU A 32 -15.12 14.10 -6.77
CA GLU A 32 -14.16 15.13 -6.38
C GLU A 32 -14.85 16.51 -6.38
N VAL A 33 -14.57 17.31 -5.36
CA VAL A 33 -15.08 18.68 -5.24
C VAL A 33 -13.91 19.65 -5.08
N GLY A 34 -13.91 20.69 -5.92
CA GLY A 34 -12.78 21.62 -6.06
C GLY A 34 -11.69 21.05 -6.98
N GLY A 35 -10.88 21.93 -7.57
CA GLY A 35 -9.77 21.51 -8.45
C GLY A 35 -9.30 22.55 -9.47
N GLU A 36 -10.07 23.60 -9.75
CA GLU A 36 -9.70 24.55 -10.83
C GLU A 36 -8.52 25.47 -10.49
N LYS A 37 -8.15 25.64 -9.21
CA LYS A 37 -7.03 26.50 -8.75
C LYS A 37 -6.26 25.97 -7.52
N GLY A 38 -6.33 24.67 -7.25
CA GLY A 38 -5.70 24.06 -6.06
C GLY A 38 -6.52 22.91 -5.46
N ARG A 39 -5.89 22.21 -4.48
CA ARG A 39 -6.30 20.95 -3.84
C ARG A 39 -7.82 20.69 -3.84
N GLY A 40 -8.24 19.69 -4.61
CA GLY A 40 -9.58 19.12 -4.52
C GLY A 40 -9.70 18.12 -3.35
N TYR A 41 -10.93 17.85 -2.93
CA TYR A 41 -11.24 16.80 -1.96
C TYR A 41 -11.95 15.65 -2.67
N THR A 42 -11.47 14.42 -2.45
CA THR A 42 -12.21 13.22 -2.84
C THR A 42 -13.18 12.84 -1.72
N TYR A 43 -14.45 12.60 -2.07
CA TYR A 43 -15.48 12.07 -1.19
C TYR A 43 -15.86 10.66 -1.63
N ILE A 44 -16.03 9.77 -0.66
CA ILE A 44 -16.51 8.39 -0.86
C ILE A 44 -17.79 8.23 -0.04
N VAL A 45 -18.88 7.88 -0.72
CA VAL A 45 -20.16 7.51 -0.11
C VAL A 45 -20.27 6.00 -0.16
N MET A 46 -20.37 5.36 0.99
CA MET A 46 -20.35 3.90 1.12
C MET A 46 -21.35 3.39 2.15
N GLU A 47 -21.53 2.07 2.18
CA GLU A 47 -22.38 1.34 3.13
C GLU A 47 -22.07 1.77 4.56
N HIS A 48 -23.11 2.20 5.27
CA HIS A 48 -22.99 2.58 6.66
C HIS A 48 -22.82 1.33 7.52
N ILE A 49 -21.72 1.27 8.27
CA ILE A 49 -21.46 0.21 9.24
C ILE A 49 -21.93 0.68 10.61
N GLU A 50 -22.82 -0.09 11.24
CA GLU A 50 -23.18 0.13 12.64
C GLU A 50 -22.08 -0.43 13.57
N ILE A 51 -20.99 0.33 13.71
CA ILE A 51 -19.79 -0.05 14.47
C ILE A 51 -20.13 -0.19 15.97
N ASP A 52 -19.69 -1.29 16.56
CA ASP A 52 -19.66 -1.47 18.01
C ASP A 52 -18.33 -0.94 18.56
N PHE A 53 -18.35 0.29 19.09
CA PHE A 53 -17.15 0.95 19.61
C PHE A 53 -16.56 0.30 20.87
N GLU A 54 -17.32 -0.57 21.55
CA GLU A 54 -16.83 -1.33 22.71
C GLU A 54 -16.09 -2.61 22.28
N ARG A 55 -16.20 -3.00 21.00
CA ARG A 55 -15.51 -4.17 20.44
C ARG A 55 -14.34 -3.74 19.58
N THR A 56 -13.26 -4.50 19.69
CA THR A 56 -12.07 -4.35 18.84
C THR A 56 -11.70 -5.70 18.24
N ALA A 57 -11.27 -5.70 16.99
CA ALA A 57 -10.77 -6.90 16.35
C ALA A 57 -9.52 -7.42 17.06
N SER A 58 -9.51 -8.70 17.40
CA SER A 58 -8.31 -9.36 17.93
C SER A 58 -7.18 -9.36 16.88
N ASP A 59 -5.95 -9.58 17.34
CA ASP A 59 -4.82 -9.69 16.42
C ASP A 59 -4.97 -10.90 15.46
N GLU A 60 -5.57 -11.99 15.93
CA GLU A 60 -5.90 -13.17 15.12
C GLU A 60 -6.95 -12.84 14.05
N GLN A 61 -8.01 -12.11 14.41
CA GLN A 61 -9.03 -11.66 13.47
C GLN A 61 -8.44 -10.75 12.39
N ARG A 62 -7.57 -9.81 12.79
CA ARG A 62 -6.84 -8.92 11.85
C ARG A 62 -5.91 -9.72 10.94
N ALA A 63 -5.18 -10.69 11.47
CA ALA A 63 -4.30 -11.55 10.67
C ALA A 63 -5.09 -12.41 9.68
N GLN A 64 -6.25 -12.92 10.08
CA GLN A 64 -7.16 -13.65 9.20
C GLN A 64 -7.69 -12.74 8.08
N ALA A 65 -8.16 -11.53 8.42
CA ALA A 65 -8.62 -10.54 7.45
C ALA A 65 -7.53 -10.20 6.42
N ILE A 66 -6.31 -9.93 6.88
CA ILE A 66 -5.16 -9.69 6.01
C ILE A 66 -4.89 -10.91 5.11
N SER A 67 -4.94 -12.12 5.67
CA SER A 67 -4.75 -13.37 4.91
C SER A 67 -5.79 -13.52 3.79
N GLU A 68 -7.04 -13.15 4.05
CA GLU A 68 -8.10 -13.15 3.04
C GLU A 68 -7.85 -12.12 1.94
N LEU A 69 -7.45 -10.89 2.28
CA LEU A 69 -7.13 -9.84 1.30
C LEU A 69 -5.95 -10.22 0.41
N ILE A 70 -4.83 -10.70 0.99
CA ILE A 70 -3.62 -11.01 0.22
C ILE A 70 -3.77 -12.27 -0.64
N SER A 71 -4.80 -13.08 -0.40
CA SER A 71 -5.13 -14.23 -1.25
C SER A 71 -5.96 -13.85 -2.48
N VAL A 72 -6.37 -12.58 -2.61
CA VAL A 72 -6.93 -12.06 -3.86
C VAL A 72 -5.82 -11.98 -4.90
N PRO A 73 -5.94 -12.64 -6.06
CA PRO A 73 -4.92 -12.59 -7.09
C PRO A 73 -4.85 -11.19 -7.72
N PRO A 74 -3.65 -10.70 -8.06
CA PRO A 74 -3.51 -9.45 -8.82
C PRO A 74 -4.16 -9.58 -10.20
N PRO A 75 -4.80 -8.51 -10.72
CA PRO A 75 -5.25 -8.52 -12.10
C PRO A 75 -4.06 -8.68 -13.07
N PRO A 76 -4.23 -9.38 -14.20
CA PRO A 76 -3.14 -9.56 -15.17
C PRO A 76 -2.57 -8.22 -15.65
N GLY A 77 -1.24 -8.11 -15.67
CA GLY A 77 -0.54 -6.93 -16.19
C GLY A 77 -0.58 -5.68 -15.30
N VAL A 78 -1.15 -5.76 -14.09
CA VAL A 78 -1.20 -4.63 -13.17
C VAL A 78 0.04 -4.59 -12.28
N PHE A 79 0.67 -3.42 -12.21
CA PHE A 79 1.73 -3.08 -11.26
C PHE A 79 1.43 -1.72 -10.63
N GLY A 80 1.64 -1.60 -9.32
CA GLY A 80 1.31 -0.40 -8.57
C GLY A 80 -0.20 -0.27 -8.31
N SER A 81 -0.87 0.63 -9.02
CA SER A 81 -2.28 0.93 -8.74
C SER A 81 -3.20 -0.07 -9.42
N LEU A 82 -4.20 -0.56 -8.68
CA LEU A 82 -5.28 -1.40 -9.23
C LEU A 82 -6.12 -0.71 -10.31
N THR A 83 -5.89 0.59 -10.52
CA THR A 83 -6.78 1.49 -11.27
C THR A 83 -6.05 2.37 -12.27
N GLY A 84 -4.74 2.18 -12.42
CA GLY A 84 -3.88 2.96 -13.31
C GLY A 84 -3.45 4.34 -12.79
N GLY A 85 -3.90 4.75 -11.60
CA GLY A 85 -3.47 5.99 -10.93
C GLY A 85 -2.17 5.84 -10.13
N MET A 86 -1.86 6.82 -9.28
CA MET A 86 -0.77 6.70 -8.31
C MET A 86 -1.13 5.68 -7.23
N TYR A 87 -0.21 4.77 -6.90
CA TYR A 87 -0.40 3.84 -5.80
C TYR A 87 0.28 4.36 -4.54
N ARG A 88 -0.20 3.89 -3.37
CA ARG A 88 0.33 4.34 -2.09
C ARG A 88 0.83 3.18 -1.26
N HIS A 89 1.98 3.38 -0.62
CA HIS A 89 2.56 2.46 0.35
C HIS A 89 3.46 3.24 1.29
N HIS A 90 3.27 3.09 2.60
CA HIS A 90 4.09 3.76 3.63
C HIS A 90 5.60 3.39 3.60
N PHE A 91 6.03 2.58 2.64
CA PHE A 91 7.43 2.32 2.36
C PHE A 91 8.09 3.59 1.81
N PHE A 92 7.38 4.30 0.93
CA PHE A 92 7.84 5.55 0.33
C PHE A 92 7.66 6.73 1.28
N GLN A 93 8.35 7.84 0.98
CA GLN A 93 8.10 9.12 1.61
C GLN A 93 6.69 9.59 1.25
N ASP A 94 5.96 10.17 2.22
CA ASP A 94 4.56 10.61 2.07
C ASP A 94 3.58 9.54 1.54
N SER A 95 4.00 8.29 1.64
CA SER A 95 3.34 7.09 1.13
C SER A 95 3.16 7.03 -0.38
N GLU A 96 3.85 7.86 -1.18
CA GLU A 96 3.75 7.85 -2.64
C GLU A 96 5.11 7.57 -3.28
N PRO A 97 5.18 6.72 -4.32
CA PRO A 97 6.41 6.58 -5.07
C PRO A 97 6.71 7.91 -5.78
N PRO A 98 7.98 8.25 -5.99
CA PRO A 98 8.34 9.53 -6.59
C PRO A 98 8.01 9.59 -8.10
N VAL A 99 7.80 8.43 -8.72
CA VAL A 99 7.22 8.27 -10.07
C VAL A 99 6.37 7.01 -10.13
N PRO A 100 5.41 6.92 -11.07
CA PRO A 100 4.73 5.66 -11.36
C PRO A 100 5.70 4.70 -12.04
N PHE A 101 6.14 3.67 -11.32
CA PHE A 101 6.91 2.56 -11.89
C PHE A 101 5.99 1.63 -12.67
N ALA A 102 6.43 1.15 -13.84
CA ALA A 102 5.64 0.25 -14.68
C ALA A 102 5.87 -1.24 -14.36
N SER A 103 6.93 -1.58 -13.65
CA SER A 103 7.28 -2.96 -13.34
C SER A 103 8.11 -3.13 -12.08
N ALA A 104 8.21 -4.38 -11.61
CA ALA A 104 9.08 -4.75 -10.49
C ALA A 104 10.55 -4.46 -10.79
N ALA A 105 10.99 -4.65 -12.04
CA ALA A 105 12.37 -4.39 -12.45
C ALA A 105 12.73 -2.91 -12.36
N GLU A 106 11.85 -2.01 -12.83
CA GLU A 106 12.09 -0.55 -12.73
C GLU A 106 12.15 -0.09 -11.27
N LEU A 107 11.27 -0.62 -10.43
CA LEU A 107 11.27 -0.34 -9.00
C LEU A 107 12.53 -0.91 -8.32
N GLU A 108 12.95 -2.12 -8.67
CA GLU A 108 14.19 -2.74 -8.19
C GLU A 108 15.42 -1.89 -8.53
N ASP A 109 15.57 -1.50 -9.79
CA ASP A 109 16.68 -0.67 -10.26
C ASP A 109 16.75 0.65 -9.50
N TYR A 110 15.60 1.31 -9.31
CA TYR A 110 15.50 2.54 -8.55
C TYR A 110 15.93 2.35 -7.08
N LEU A 111 15.43 1.30 -6.42
CA LEU A 111 15.75 1.06 -5.02
C LEU A 111 17.19 0.58 -4.82
N ASN A 112 17.77 -0.14 -5.78
CA ASN A 112 19.17 -0.53 -5.75
C ASN A 112 20.10 0.69 -5.89
N ARG A 113 19.78 1.68 -6.73
CA ARG A 113 20.49 2.97 -6.74
C ARG A 113 20.41 3.71 -5.40
N CYS A 114 19.27 3.65 -4.72
CA CYS A 114 19.14 4.20 -3.37
C CYS A 114 20.07 3.49 -2.36
N LEU A 115 20.21 2.17 -2.48
CA LEU A 115 21.06 1.36 -1.60
C LEU A 115 22.56 1.54 -1.90
N GLU A 116 22.95 1.83 -3.14
CA GLU A 116 24.33 2.16 -3.50
C GLU A 116 24.81 3.42 -2.76
N LEU A 117 23.99 4.46 -2.66
CA LEU A 117 24.33 5.65 -1.87
C LEU A 117 24.42 5.34 -0.37
N TYR A 118 23.60 4.42 0.14
CA TYR A 118 23.69 3.97 1.54
C TYR A 118 25.00 3.22 1.81
N LYS A 119 25.48 2.44 0.85
CA LYS A 119 26.75 1.72 0.93
C LYS A 119 27.92 2.68 1.11
N ASP A 120 27.95 3.78 0.38
CA ASP A 120 29.05 4.76 0.46
C ASP A 120 29.14 5.42 1.84
N VAL A 121 28.01 5.53 2.56
CA VAL A 121 27.96 6.14 3.89
C VAL A 121 28.30 5.14 5.01
N LEU A 122 27.87 3.87 4.89
CA LEU A 122 27.94 2.90 6.01
C LEU A 122 28.72 1.60 5.70
N GLY A 123 29.32 1.48 4.52
CA GLY A 123 30.15 0.33 4.12
C GLY A 123 29.40 -0.99 3.96
N ARG A 124 28.06 -0.95 3.86
CA ARG A 124 27.22 -2.15 3.81
C ARG A 124 26.66 -2.35 2.40
N GLN A 125 26.89 -3.54 1.84
CA GLN A 125 26.38 -3.91 0.52
C GLN A 125 25.10 -4.73 0.67
N ASP A 126 23.96 -4.08 0.45
CA ASP A 126 22.66 -4.73 0.33
C ASP A 126 22.12 -4.50 -1.08
N THR A 127 21.39 -5.49 -1.59
CA THR A 127 20.77 -5.45 -2.91
C THR A 127 19.38 -6.06 -2.80
N LEU A 128 18.44 -5.52 -3.56
CA LEU A 128 17.10 -6.05 -3.75
C LEU A 128 17.06 -6.91 -5.01
N ASP A 129 16.33 -8.01 -4.95
CA ASP A 129 16.04 -8.89 -6.09
C ASP A 129 14.57 -9.35 -6.03
N PHE A 130 13.73 -8.74 -6.85
CA PHE A 130 12.32 -9.04 -7.03
C PHE A 130 12.07 -10.02 -8.18
N SER A 131 13.10 -10.48 -8.90
CA SER A 131 12.94 -11.31 -10.11
C SER A 131 12.21 -12.63 -9.87
N THR A 132 12.29 -13.15 -8.63
CA THR A 132 11.63 -14.39 -8.19
C THR A 132 10.44 -14.15 -7.26
N GLU A 133 10.13 -12.88 -6.94
CA GLU A 133 9.01 -12.58 -6.06
C GLU A 133 7.68 -12.55 -6.82
N PRO A 134 6.64 -13.21 -6.30
CA PRO A 134 5.31 -13.05 -6.86
C PRO A 134 4.80 -11.62 -6.59
N LEU A 135 4.07 -11.08 -7.56
CA LEU A 135 3.23 -9.91 -7.33
C LEU A 135 2.00 -10.30 -6.50
N LEU A 136 1.56 -9.39 -5.64
CA LEU A 136 0.46 -9.63 -4.71
C LEU A 136 -0.40 -8.37 -4.54
N CYS A 137 -1.71 -8.55 -4.43
CA CYS A 137 -2.64 -7.52 -3.98
C CYS A 137 -2.37 -7.20 -2.49
N TYR A 138 -1.60 -6.15 -2.22
CA TYR A 138 -1.25 -5.77 -0.86
C TYR A 138 -2.33 -4.87 -0.23
N TYR A 139 -2.38 -4.90 1.09
CA TYR A 139 -3.16 -3.98 1.93
C TYR A 139 -2.24 -3.49 3.05
N ALA A 140 -1.66 -2.30 2.89
CA ALA A 140 -0.54 -1.86 3.73
C ALA A 140 -0.98 -1.11 4.99
N ASP A 141 -2.18 -0.54 5.05
CA ASP A 141 -2.66 0.16 6.26
C ASP A 141 -3.31 -0.80 7.26
N VAL A 142 -2.46 -1.54 7.96
CA VAL A 142 -2.85 -2.54 8.94
C VAL A 142 -3.27 -1.96 10.30
N HIS A 143 -3.65 -0.67 10.39
CA HIS A 143 -4.09 -0.07 11.64
C HIS A 143 -5.32 -0.77 12.24
N PRO A 144 -5.39 -1.03 13.57
CA PRO A 144 -6.58 -1.64 14.16
C PRO A 144 -7.91 -0.94 13.86
N SER A 145 -7.93 0.39 13.70
CA SER A 145 -9.17 1.12 13.37
C SER A 145 -9.75 0.76 12.00
N ASN A 146 -8.93 0.21 11.11
CA ASN A 146 -9.34 -0.16 9.77
C ASN A 146 -9.99 -1.56 9.74
N PHE A 147 -10.17 -2.17 10.91
CA PHE A 147 -10.82 -3.46 11.13
C PHE A 147 -12.00 -3.36 12.11
N PRO A 148 -13.04 -2.55 11.82
CA PRO A 148 -14.15 -2.38 12.76
C PRO A 148 -14.97 -3.66 12.87
N ILE A 149 -15.55 -3.86 14.06
CA ILE A 149 -16.55 -4.89 14.33
C ILE A 149 -17.91 -4.19 14.42
N ASP A 150 -18.91 -4.72 13.72
CA ASP A 150 -20.27 -4.20 13.84
C ASP A 150 -21.00 -4.75 15.08
N LYS A 151 -22.18 -4.20 15.38
CA LYS A 151 -23.04 -4.64 16.50
C LYS A 151 -23.42 -6.14 16.47
N TYR A 152 -23.27 -6.80 15.32
CA TYR A 152 -23.54 -8.22 15.15
C TYR A 152 -22.28 -9.09 15.32
N GLY A 153 -21.12 -8.50 15.54
CA GLY A 153 -19.84 -9.20 15.67
C GLY A 153 -19.16 -9.51 14.33
N GLN A 154 -19.66 -8.98 13.21
CA GLN A 154 -19.04 -9.16 11.91
C GLN A 154 -17.82 -8.23 11.77
N LEU A 155 -16.72 -8.79 11.29
CA LEU A 155 -15.50 -8.06 11.00
C LEU A 155 -15.58 -7.37 9.63
N TRP A 156 -15.22 -6.11 9.58
CA TRP A 156 -15.15 -5.32 8.37
C TRP A 156 -13.71 -4.88 8.09
N VAL A 157 -13.40 -4.60 6.82
CA VAL A 157 -12.16 -3.93 6.42
C VAL A 157 -12.52 -2.65 5.67
N ILE A 158 -11.87 -1.55 6.03
CA ILE A 158 -12.06 -0.21 5.45
C ILE A 158 -10.70 0.41 5.11
N ASP A 159 -10.70 1.60 4.48
CA ASP A 159 -9.50 2.38 4.17
C ASP A 159 -8.51 1.64 3.25
N PHE A 160 -8.86 1.62 1.97
CA PHE A 160 -8.07 0.98 0.91
C PHE A 160 -7.10 1.95 0.24
N ALA A 161 -6.80 3.10 0.86
CA ALA A 161 -5.95 4.12 0.28
C ALA A 161 -4.52 3.61 0.03
N GLN A 162 -4.05 2.65 0.84
CA GLN A 162 -2.75 2.00 0.68
C GLN A 162 -2.89 0.53 0.27
N ALA A 163 -3.67 0.30 -0.80
CA ALA A 163 -3.79 -1.00 -1.44
C ALA A 163 -3.37 -0.93 -2.91
N GLY A 164 -2.79 -2.01 -3.43
CA GLY A 164 -2.23 -2.04 -4.78
C GLY A 164 -1.60 -3.39 -5.11
N VAL A 165 -0.77 -3.42 -6.16
CA VAL A 165 -0.04 -4.62 -6.61
C VAL A 165 1.46 -4.35 -6.62
N LEU A 166 2.21 -5.05 -5.77
CA LEU A 166 3.67 -4.93 -5.65
C LEU A 166 4.29 -6.31 -5.39
N PRO A 167 5.62 -6.46 -5.46
CA PRO A 167 6.30 -7.66 -4.99
C PRO A 167 5.90 -8.01 -3.55
N SER A 168 5.70 -9.30 -3.27
CA SER A 168 5.15 -9.79 -2.00
C SER A 168 5.88 -9.31 -0.74
N SER A 169 7.17 -8.97 -0.85
CA SER A 169 7.96 -8.40 0.24
C SER A 169 7.46 -7.04 0.71
N PHE A 170 6.75 -6.26 -0.10
CA PHE A 170 6.13 -5.01 0.33
C PHE A 170 5.03 -5.24 1.37
N MET A 171 4.23 -6.30 1.21
CA MET A 171 3.25 -6.69 2.23
C MET A 171 3.96 -7.18 3.51
N SER A 172 5.03 -7.96 3.37
CA SER A 172 5.86 -8.36 4.52
C SER A 172 6.44 -7.15 5.26
N TYR A 173 6.89 -6.15 4.50
CA TYR A 173 7.35 -4.87 5.02
C TYR A 173 6.24 -4.15 5.76
N ALA A 174 5.02 -4.07 5.20
CA ALA A 174 3.91 -3.37 5.83
C ALA A 174 3.57 -3.90 7.23
N ILE A 175 3.52 -5.23 7.35
CA ILE A 175 3.25 -5.90 8.62
C ILE A 175 4.43 -5.73 9.61
N ALA A 176 5.66 -5.66 9.11
CA ALA A 176 6.86 -5.57 9.93
C ALA A 176 7.20 -4.14 10.39
N ALA A 177 6.96 -3.13 9.55
CA ALA A 177 7.56 -1.81 9.71
C ALA A 177 6.87 -0.94 10.75
N HIS A 178 5.54 -0.99 10.90
CA HIS A 178 4.79 0.08 11.60
C HIS A 178 4.80 -0.03 13.15
N PRO A 179 5.72 0.61 13.89
CA PRO A 179 6.03 0.27 15.30
C PRO A 179 4.86 0.37 16.29
N LYS A 180 3.91 1.29 16.08
CA LYS A 180 2.75 1.50 16.97
C LYS A 180 1.53 0.63 16.65
N LYS A 181 1.53 -0.09 15.52
CA LYS A 181 0.34 -0.75 14.95
C LYS A 181 0.58 -2.23 14.62
N ARG A 182 1.77 -2.75 14.97
CA ARG A 182 2.20 -4.08 14.53
C ARG A 182 1.38 -5.17 15.20
N LEU A 183 1.00 -6.17 14.42
CA LEU A 183 0.61 -7.47 14.97
C LEU A 183 1.79 -8.04 15.81
N PRO A 184 1.54 -8.80 16.88
CA PRO A 184 2.60 -9.51 17.60
C PRO A 184 3.38 -10.42 16.65
N VAL A 185 4.69 -10.57 16.86
CA VAL A 185 5.58 -11.35 15.96
C VAL A 185 5.04 -12.77 15.73
N ARG A 186 4.48 -13.41 16.76
CA ARG A 186 3.87 -14.75 16.66
C ARG A 186 2.67 -14.78 15.70
N ILE A 187 1.86 -13.71 15.67
CA ILE A 187 0.69 -13.59 14.81
C ILE A 187 1.10 -13.26 13.38
N ARG A 188 2.14 -12.44 13.16
CA ARG A 188 2.64 -12.18 11.79
C ARG A 188 3.03 -13.46 11.06
N LYS A 189 3.56 -14.45 11.79
CA LYS A 189 3.96 -15.75 11.24
C LYS A 189 2.78 -16.62 10.80
N THR A 190 1.54 -16.29 11.18
CA THR A 190 0.35 -17.02 10.73
C THR A 190 -0.18 -16.51 9.41
N ILE A 191 0.28 -15.34 8.94
CA ILE A 191 -0.13 -14.75 7.66
C ILE A 191 0.68 -15.44 6.54
N PRO A 192 0.03 -16.01 5.51
CA PRO A 192 0.67 -16.88 4.51
C PRO A 192 1.42 -16.08 3.44
N LEU A 193 2.45 -15.32 3.85
CA LEU A 193 3.31 -14.57 2.93
C LEU A 193 4.50 -15.41 2.45
N PRO A 194 4.90 -15.26 1.17
CA PRO A 194 6.16 -15.83 0.68
C PRO A 194 7.34 -15.37 1.52
N LYS A 195 8.30 -16.28 1.73
CA LYS A 195 9.58 -15.90 2.34
C LYS A 195 10.35 -15.04 1.35
N SER A 196 10.93 -13.95 1.84
CA SER A 196 11.77 -13.06 1.03
C SER A 196 12.98 -12.60 1.83
N SER A 197 14.13 -12.53 1.16
CA SER A 197 15.36 -11.91 1.67
C SER A 197 15.33 -10.38 1.62
N ASN A 198 14.37 -9.79 0.88
CA ASN A 198 14.31 -8.36 0.61
C ASN A 198 13.82 -7.52 1.80
N LEU A 199 13.26 -8.13 2.85
CA LEU A 199 12.73 -7.36 3.98
C LEU A 199 13.79 -6.49 4.68
N GLY A 200 15.01 -7.00 4.82
CA GLY A 200 16.15 -6.26 5.39
C GLY A 200 16.55 -5.08 4.49
N PRO A 201 16.90 -5.32 3.21
CA PRO A 201 17.21 -4.27 2.25
C PRO A 201 16.09 -3.23 2.09
N LEU A 202 14.81 -3.63 2.04
CA LEU A 202 13.66 -2.71 2.03
C LEU A 202 13.65 -1.80 3.27
N GLY A 203 13.94 -2.36 4.45
CA GLY A 203 14.13 -1.60 5.70
C GLY A 203 15.10 -0.42 5.54
N ARG A 204 16.22 -0.66 4.86
CA ARG A 204 17.27 0.33 4.63
C ARG A 204 16.92 1.29 3.50
N ALA A 205 16.37 0.78 2.41
CA ALA A 205 15.88 1.61 1.30
C ALA A 205 14.84 2.63 1.79
N THR A 206 13.87 2.23 2.62
CA THR A 206 12.93 3.19 3.24
C THR A 206 13.65 4.23 4.09
N TYR A 207 14.66 3.82 4.87
CA TYR A 207 15.40 4.78 5.68
C TYR A 207 16.07 5.85 4.79
N VAL A 208 16.72 5.44 3.72
CA VAL A 208 17.34 6.36 2.74
C VAL A 208 16.28 7.28 2.14
N LEU A 209 15.19 6.71 1.60
CA LEU A 209 14.12 7.47 0.95
C LEU A 209 13.45 8.49 1.87
N LYS A 210 13.36 8.22 3.17
CA LYS A 210 12.70 9.12 4.13
C LYS A 210 13.63 10.13 4.80
N THR A 211 14.93 9.94 4.70
CA THR A 211 15.93 10.83 5.33
C THR A 211 16.73 11.64 4.32
N SER A 212 16.73 11.25 3.04
CA SER A 212 17.47 11.90 1.97
C SER A 212 16.52 12.67 1.05
N HIS A 213 16.75 13.97 0.84
CA HIS A 213 16.02 14.80 -0.13
C HIS A 213 16.60 14.69 -1.55
N ILE A 214 17.12 13.52 -1.92
CA ILE A 214 17.83 13.30 -3.19
C ILE A 214 16.87 12.65 -4.19
N ASP A 215 16.74 13.27 -5.36
CA ASP A 215 16.06 12.66 -6.50
C ASP A 215 17.05 11.73 -7.20
N PHE A 216 16.88 10.41 -7.06
CA PHE A 216 17.82 9.38 -7.54
C PHE A 216 17.74 9.15 -9.08
N ASP A 217 18.01 10.21 -9.85
CA ASP A 217 17.99 10.26 -11.33
C ASP A 217 16.68 9.72 -11.92
N ILE A 218 15.57 10.24 -11.41
CA ILE A 218 14.26 10.05 -12.01
C ILE A 218 14.24 10.74 -13.38
N PRO A 219 13.94 10.05 -14.50
CA PRO A 219 13.81 10.68 -15.81
C PRO A 219 12.80 11.84 -15.76
N ARG A 220 13.22 13.02 -16.24
CA ARG A 220 12.43 14.27 -16.15
C ARG A 220 11.08 14.20 -16.87
N ASP A 221 10.91 13.28 -17.83
CA ASP A 221 9.69 13.15 -18.65
C ASP A 221 8.45 12.65 -17.90
N ASN A 222 8.59 12.19 -16.64
CA ASN A 222 7.46 11.71 -15.82
C ASN A 222 7.05 12.69 -14.71
N ARG A 223 7.67 13.87 -14.62
CA ARG A 223 7.13 14.96 -13.80
C ARG A 223 6.00 15.59 -14.62
N THR A 224 4.76 15.34 -14.24
CA THR A 224 3.62 16.09 -14.76
C THR A 224 3.93 17.59 -14.69
N GLU A 225 3.58 18.34 -15.74
CA GLU A 225 3.79 19.79 -15.94
C GLU A 225 3.06 20.68 -14.91
N ALA A 226 3.06 20.33 -13.63
CA ALA A 226 2.51 21.16 -12.56
C ALA A 226 3.53 22.17 -12.00
N ASP A 227 4.83 21.95 -12.19
CA ASP A 227 5.89 22.77 -11.58
C ASP A 227 6.51 23.82 -12.52
N ALA A 228 6.19 23.82 -13.82
CA ALA A 228 6.80 24.73 -14.79
C ALA A 228 6.21 26.16 -14.78
N ASP A 229 4.99 26.36 -14.28
CA ASP A 229 4.30 27.66 -14.30
C ASP A 229 4.58 28.55 -13.09
N SER A 230 5.40 28.11 -12.13
CA SER A 230 5.74 28.91 -10.94
C SER A 230 7.00 29.78 -11.10
N ALA A 231 7.73 29.66 -12.21
CA ALA A 231 9.04 30.28 -12.38
C ALA A 231 9.11 31.43 -13.42
N SER A 232 7.98 31.89 -13.98
CA SER A 232 7.96 32.94 -15.01
C SER A 232 7.07 34.17 -14.71
N ALA A 233 6.76 34.41 -13.43
CA ALA A 233 6.19 35.68 -12.98
C ALA A 233 7.02 36.26 -11.83
N SER A 234 8.03 37.04 -12.18
CA SER A 234 8.74 37.98 -11.29
C SER A 234 9.04 39.25 -12.08
#